data_AF-A0A101PTU4-F1
#
_entry.id   AF-A0A101PTU4-F1
#
_cell.length_a   1.000
_cell.length_b   1.000
_cell.length_c   1.000
_cell.angle_alpha   90.00
_cell.angle_beta   90.00
_cell.angle_gamma   90.00
#
_symmetry.space_group_name_H-M   'P 1'
#
loop_
_entity.id
_entity.type
_entity.pdbx_description
1 polymer ?
#
loop_
_entity_poly.entity_id
_entity_poly.type
_entity_poly.pdbx_seq_one_letter_code
_entity_poly.pdbx_strand_id
1 'polypeptide(L)'
;MSKPLNPQRRIVGGRAVVNRDWIREFTGASAGTAARWYKIRLEQPEEHRHPEKERIDGADFYDEQQFRDFYTWFQQEKASKVLKADPELYELDPETVVSINKAAELLNFSGASVIRKYQQANPGYFPDSVGEVEGPTGRMIQAFRVGDLQDFDRKRTGDRLGKAGRRPGPQPGAAVGRPSALEEVLAAELSARADGEPLTATQLAEQFAAERIERDGYHPGLAAELSVQYGGPQRAWEYAVRKALEHHPAAAPNRSEAADRRAAIALAAMSERGDVRGLAADLAREHGGSRDVWERAVKAARNLAGPTV
;
A
#
# COMPACT_ATOMS: atom_id res chain seq x y z
N MET A 1 -15.15 -28.57 20.90
CA MET A 1 -16.45 -28.61 20.19
C MET A 1 -17.23 -27.35 20.55
N SER A 2 -17.73 -26.60 19.57
CA SER A 2 -18.54 -25.40 19.84
C SER A 2 -19.88 -25.80 20.43
N LYS A 3 -20.33 -25.12 21.49
CA LYS A 3 -21.66 -25.37 22.08
C LYS A 3 -22.73 -25.09 21.02
N PRO A 4 -23.73 -25.97 20.84
CA PRO A 4 -24.82 -25.70 19.90
C PRO A 4 -25.54 -24.40 20.28
N LEU A 5 -25.94 -23.63 19.26
CA LEU A 5 -26.72 -22.41 19.45
C LEU A 5 -28.05 -22.76 20.10
N ASN A 6 -28.52 -21.91 21.02
CA ASN A 6 -29.88 -22.00 21.55
C ASN A 6 -30.65 -20.71 21.19
N PRO A 7 -31.03 -20.53 19.92
CA PRO A 7 -31.74 -19.34 19.48
C PRO A 7 -33.11 -19.26 20.15
N GLN A 8 -33.40 -18.12 20.79
CA GLN A 8 -34.67 -17.88 21.48
C GLN A 8 -35.32 -16.61 20.95
N ARG A 9 -36.64 -16.72 20.74
CA ARG A 9 -37.53 -15.61 20.41
C ARG A 9 -38.72 -15.64 21.37
N ARG A 10 -39.06 -14.49 21.96
CA ARG A 10 -40.16 -14.35 22.93
C ARG A 10 -41.00 -13.12 22.59
N ILE A 11 -42.24 -13.10 23.06
CA ILE A 11 -43.10 -11.91 22.99
C ILE A 11 -43.18 -11.30 24.38
N VAL A 12 -42.78 -10.03 24.53
CA VAL A 12 -42.77 -9.31 25.81
C VAL A 12 -43.39 -7.94 25.57
N GLY A 13 -44.50 -7.63 26.25
CA GLY A 13 -45.21 -6.37 26.05
C GLY A 13 -45.68 -6.15 24.60
N GLY A 14 -46.04 -7.21 23.88
CA GLY A 14 -46.49 -7.14 22.48
C GLY A 14 -45.40 -7.02 21.42
N ARG A 15 -44.13 -6.87 21.82
CA ARG A 15 -42.97 -6.85 20.90
C ARG A 15 -42.20 -8.16 20.96
N ALA A 16 -41.60 -8.53 19.84
CA ALA A 16 -40.74 -9.70 19.76
C ALA A 16 -39.31 -9.36 20.21
N VAL A 17 -38.77 -10.18 21.11
CA VAL A 17 -37.41 -10.06 21.62
C VAL A 17 -36.63 -11.34 21.37
N VAL A 18 -35.36 -11.20 21.01
CA VAL A 18 -34.48 -12.30 20.58
C VAL A 18 -33.20 -12.32 21.40
N ASN A 19 -32.68 -13.51 21.68
CA ASN A 19 -31.39 -13.64 22.37
C ASN A 19 -30.20 -13.55 21.39
N ARG A 20 -28.98 -13.50 21.92
CA ARG A 20 -27.77 -13.39 21.11
C ARG A 20 -27.54 -14.59 20.17
N ASP A 21 -27.99 -15.78 20.55
CA ASP A 21 -27.84 -16.97 19.70
C ASP A 21 -28.77 -16.92 18.49
N TRP A 22 -29.97 -16.36 18.63
CA TRP A 22 -30.84 -16.06 17.50
C TRP A 22 -30.20 -15.05 16.54
N ILE A 23 -29.57 -13.99 17.06
CA ILE A 23 -28.82 -13.03 16.22
C ILE A 23 -27.72 -13.73 15.42
N ARG A 24 -26.99 -14.65 16.04
CA ARG A 24 -25.91 -15.40 15.38
C ARG A 24 -26.43 -16.35 14.31
N GLU A 25 -27.55 -17.02 14.58
CA GLU A 25 -28.24 -17.85 13.60
C GLU A 25 -28.73 -17.02 12.42
N PHE A 26 -29.44 -15.91 12.69
CA PHE A 26 -29.99 -15.03 11.67
C PHE A 26 -28.92 -14.38 10.78
N THR A 27 -27.77 -14.01 11.34
CA THR A 27 -26.71 -13.26 10.63
C THR A 27 -25.52 -14.11 10.16
N GLY A 28 -25.42 -15.36 10.61
CA GLY A 28 -24.23 -16.19 10.45
C GLY A 28 -22.98 -15.70 11.21
N ALA A 29 -23.14 -14.70 12.09
CA ALA A 29 -22.00 -14.06 12.75
C ALA A 29 -21.40 -14.93 13.87
N SER A 30 -20.09 -14.77 14.08
CA SER A 30 -19.41 -15.36 15.23
C SER A 30 -19.90 -14.72 16.55
N ALA A 31 -19.73 -15.42 17.68
CA ALA A 31 -20.07 -14.87 19.00
C ALA A 31 -19.34 -13.56 19.30
N GLY A 32 -18.07 -13.45 18.90
CA GLY A 32 -17.27 -12.23 19.06
C GLY A 32 -17.78 -11.08 18.19
N THR A 33 -18.21 -11.38 16.96
CA THR A 33 -18.80 -10.38 16.04
C THR A 33 -20.10 -9.82 16.61
N ALA A 34 -21.02 -10.69 17.03
CA ALA A 34 -22.29 -10.26 17.63
C ALA A 34 -22.08 -9.45 18.93
N ALA A 35 -21.15 -9.88 19.79
CA ALA A 35 -20.81 -9.13 21.00
C ALA A 35 -20.19 -7.76 20.69
N ARG A 36 -19.37 -7.67 19.64
CA ARG A 36 -18.75 -6.42 19.20
C ARG A 36 -19.79 -5.41 18.72
N TRP A 37 -20.80 -5.83 17.96
CA TRP A 37 -21.87 -4.93 17.49
C TRP A 37 -22.57 -4.22 18.64
N TYR A 38 -22.86 -4.94 19.73
CA TYR A 38 -23.41 -4.33 20.94
C TYR A 38 -22.40 -3.42 21.65
N LYS A 39 -21.13 -3.86 21.79
CA LYS A 39 -20.08 -3.10 22.48
C LYS A 39 -19.87 -1.70 21.89
N ILE A 40 -19.94 -1.58 20.56
CA ILE A 40 -19.74 -0.31 19.85
C ILE A 40 -21.06 0.42 19.53
N ARG A 41 -22.20 0.04 20.15
CA ARG A 41 -23.50 0.57 19.74
C ARG A 41 -23.61 2.09 19.84
N LEU A 42 -22.91 2.71 20.79
CA LEU A 42 -22.95 4.16 20.99
C LEU A 42 -22.16 4.92 19.92
N GLU A 43 -21.24 4.24 19.22
CA GLU A 43 -20.52 4.77 18.05
C GLU A 43 -21.38 4.67 16.76
N GLN A 44 -22.49 3.93 16.78
CA GLN A 44 -23.41 3.79 15.64
C GLN A 44 -24.40 4.96 15.61
N PRO A 45 -24.89 5.36 14.40
CA PRO A 45 -25.94 6.37 14.26
C PRO A 45 -27.15 6.02 15.11
N GLU A 46 -27.72 7.01 15.81
CA GLU A 46 -28.77 6.80 16.81
C GLU A 46 -29.99 6.03 16.26
N GLU A 47 -30.41 6.36 15.06
CA GLU A 47 -31.54 5.77 14.33
C GLU A 47 -31.30 4.31 13.90
N HIS A 48 -30.04 3.87 13.89
CA HIS A 48 -29.62 2.56 13.41
C HIS A 48 -28.73 1.84 14.42
N ARG A 49 -28.87 2.13 15.72
CA ARG A 49 -28.09 1.43 16.73
C ARG A 49 -28.54 0.00 16.88
N HIS A 50 -27.59 -0.88 17.19
CA HIS A 50 -27.91 -2.17 17.76
C HIS A 50 -28.82 -1.96 18.99
N PRO A 51 -29.94 -2.71 19.10
CA PRO A 51 -30.91 -2.55 20.18
C PRO A 51 -30.26 -2.65 21.55
N GLU A 52 -30.82 -1.90 22.51
CA GLU A 52 -30.47 -2.02 23.92
C GLU A 52 -30.83 -3.41 24.44
N LYS A 53 -30.04 -3.90 25.39
CA LYS A 53 -30.31 -5.21 25.99
C LYS A 53 -31.38 -5.09 27.08
N GLU A 54 -32.21 -6.11 27.15
CA GLU A 54 -33.19 -6.30 28.20
C GLU A 54 -32.92 -7.65 28.89
N ARG A 55 -32.94 -7.67 30.22
CA ARG A 55 -32.72 -8.90 30.98
C ARG A 55 -34.06 -9.57 31.26
N ILE A 56 -34.23 -10.81 30.79
CA ILE A 56 -35.45 -11.61 30.97
C ILE A 56 -35.03 -12.99 31.46
N ASP A 57 -35.51 -13.40 32.63
CA ASP A 57 -35.16 -14.66 33.30
C ASP A 57 -33.64 -14.90 33.37
N GLY A 58 -32.88 -13.85 33.65
CA GLY A 58 -31.42 -13.92 33.76
C GLY A 58 -30.67 -14.00 32.42
N ALA A 59 -31.35 -13.99 31.27
CA ALA A 59 -30.75 -13.94 29.95
C ALA A 59 -30.90 -12.56 29.28
N ASP A 60 -29.96 -12.21 28.41
CA ASP A 60 -30.00 -10.97 27.63
C ASP A 60 -30.82 -11.19 26.35
N PHE A 61 -31.81 -10.32 26.15
CA PHE A 61 -32.66 -10.23 24.97
C PHE A 61 -32.55 -8.85 24.32
N TYR A 62 -32.91 -8.78 23.05
CA TYR A 62 -32.84 -7.61 22.20
C TYR A 62 -34.14 -7.49 21.41
N ASP A 63 -34.61 -6.27 21.16
CA ASP A 63 -35.77 -6.08 20.28
C ASP A 63 -35.47 -6.61 18.86
N GLU A 64 -36.33 -7.50 18.37
CA GLU A 64 -36.11 -8.16 17.07
C GLU A 64 -36.20 -7.19 15.91
N GLN A 65 -37.19 -6.30 15.92
CA GLN A 65 -37.43 -5.39 14.80
C GLN A 65 -36.30 -4.36 14.70
N GLN A 66 -35.92 -3.75 15.82
CA GLN A 66 -34.78 -2.85 15.88
C GLN A 66 -33.48 -3.55 15.44
N PHE A 67 -33.27 -4.81 15.81
CA PHE A 67 -32.10 -5.56 15.36
C PHE A 67 -32.11 -5.74 13.83
N ARG A 68 -33.26 -6.06 13.23
CA ARG A 68 -33.39 -6.22 11.77
C ARG A 68 -33.14 -4.89 11.05
N ASP A 69 -33.62 -3.78 11.60
CA ASP A 69 -33.40 -2.45 11.04
C ASP A 69 -31.91 -2.07 11.10
N PHE A 70 -31.27 -2.25 12.27
CA PHE A 70 -29.82 -2.13 12.44
C PHE A 70 -29.07 -2.99 11.42
N TYR A 71 -29.41 -4.27 11.28
CA TYR A 71 -28.69 -5.19 10.42
C TYR A 71 -28.86 -4.85 8.94
N THR A 72 -30.06 -4.41 8.54
CA THR A 72 -30.34 -3.94 7.18
C THR A 72 -29.49 -2.72 6.85
N TRP A 73 -29.50 -1.70 7.72
CA TRP A 73 -28.63 -0.53 7.58
C TRP A 73 -27.15 -0.93 7.55
N PHE A 74 -26.72 -1.81 8.45
CA PHE A 74 -25.34 -2.25 8.56
C PHE A 74 -24.86 -2.97 7.29
N GLN A 75 -25.73 -3.76 6.64
CA GLN A 75 -25.42 -4.38 5.36
C GLN A 75 -25.35 -3.36 4.22
N GLN A 76 -26.24 -2.37 4.20
CA GLN A 76 -26.21 -1.28 3.23
C GLN A 76 -24.95 -0.40 3.40
N GLU A 77 -24.56 -0.11 4.64
CA GLU A 77 -23.37 0.67 4.98
C GLU A 77 -22.09 -0.09 4.62
N LYS A 78 -22.08 -1.42 4.80
CA LYS A 78 -21.01 -2.28 4.28
C LYS A 78 -20.94 -2.28 2.77
N ALA A 79 -22.09 -2.38 2.10
CA ALA A 79 -22.18 -2.40 0.64
C ALA A 79 -21.73 -1.06 0.04
N SER A 80 -22.09 0.07 0.66
CA SER A 80 -21.67 1.41 0.19
C SER A 80 -20.18 1.65 0.33
N LYS A 81 -19.50 0.96 1.25
CA LYS A 81 -18.03 0.99 1.42
C LYS A 81 -17.28 0.08 0.44
N VAL A 82 -17.98 -0.73 -0.35
CA VAL A 82 -17.36 -1.52 -1.43
C VAL A 82 -16.85 -0.54 -2.48
N LEU A 83 -15.53 -0.46 -2.68
CA LEU A 83 -14.97 0.24 -3.83
C LEU A 83 -15.52 -0.38 -5.11
N LYS A 84 -16.36 0.36 -5.82
CA LYS A 84 -16.88 -0.07 -7.12
C LYS A 84 -15.70 -0.25 -8.07
N ALA A 85 -15.70 -1.33 -8.84
CA ALA A 85 -14.77 -1.47 -9.95
C ALA A 85 -14.90 -0.30 -10.93
N ASP A 86 -13.83 -0.04 -11.66
CA ASP A 86 -13.86 0.81 -12.83
C ASP A 86 -14.85 0.23 -13.85
N PRO A 87 -15.76 1.03 -14.44
CA PRO A 87 -16.64 0.58 -15.52
C PRO A 87 -15.90 -0.15 -16.64
N GLU A 88 -14.66 0.24 -16.93
CA GLU A 88 -13.78 -0.41 -17.92
C GLU A 88 -13.65 -1.93 -17.68
N LEU A 89 -13.73 -2.39 -16.43
CA LEU A 89 -13.66 -3.82 -16.10
C LEU A 89 -14.74 -4.63 -16.83
N TYR A 90 -15.93 -4.05 -17.01
CA TYR A 90 -17.07 -4.71 -17.64
C TYR A 90 -17.14 -4.47 -19.15
N GLU A 91 -16.34 -3.55 -19.68
CA GLU A 91 -16.21 -3.31 -21.13
C GLU A 91 -15.18 -4.24 -21.77
N LEU A 92 -14.21 -4.73 -21.00
CA LEU A 92 -13.19 -5.67 -21.45
C LEU A 92 -13.75 -7.09 -21.67
N ASP A 93 -13.25 -7.78 -22.70
CA ASP A 93 -13.59 -9.17 -22.99
C ASP A 93 -13.17 -10.07 -21.80
N PRO A 94 -14.09 -10.91 -21.26
CA PRO A 94 -13.80 -11.84 -20.17
C PRO A 94 -12.55 -12.72 -20.37
N GLU A 95 -12.20 -13.09 -21.60
CA GLU A 95 -11.03 -13.92 -21.88
C GLU A 95 -9.71 -13.12 -21.90
N THR A 96 -9.78 -11.78 -21.85
CA THR A 96 -8.60 -10.92 -21.80
C THR A 96 -7.76 -11.20 -20.55
N VAL A 97 -6.45 -11.27 -20.73
CA VAL A 97 -5.49 -11.43 -19.63
C VAL A 97 -4.83 -10.09 -19.32
N VAL A 98 -4.95 -9.64 -18.07
CA VAL A 98 -4.40 -8.37 -17.60
C VAL A 98 -3.37 -8.59 -16.48
N SER A 99 -2.39 -7.69 -16.38
CA SER A 99 -1.41 -7.73 -15.29
C SER A 99 -2.03 -7.42 -13.93
N ILE A 100 -1.38 -7.85 -12.84
CA ILE A 100 -1.79 -7.52 -11.46
C ILE A 100 -1.94 -6.02 -11.20
N ASN A 101 -1.18 -5.18 -11.91
CA ASN A 101 -1.29 -3.73 -11.79
C ASN A 101 -2.60 -3.24 -12.43
N LYS A 102 -2.89 -3.66 -13.66
CA LYS A 102 -4.15 -3.32 -14.34
C LYS A 102 -5.36 -3.92 -13.61
N ALA A 103 -5.25 -5.13 -13.07
CA ALA A 103 -6.28 -5.72 -12.21
C ALA A 103 -6.55 -4.87 -10.95
N ALA A 104 -5.50 -4.32 -10.33
CA ALA A 104 -5.66 -3.44 -9.18
C ALA A 104 -6.34 -2.12 -9.56
N GLU A 105 -6.01 -1.55 -10.72
CA GLU A 105 -6.67 -0.35 -11.28
C GLU A 105 -8.15 -0.61 -11.55
N LEU A 106 -8.46 -1.68 -12.30
CA LEU A 106 -9.84 -2.06 -12.66
C LEU A 106 -10.72 -2.33 -11.43
N LEU A 107 -10.15 -2.82 -10.33
CA LEU A 107 -10.87 -3.05 -9.06
C LEU A 107 -10.84 -1.84 -8.10
N ASN A 108 -10.25 -0.72 -8.53
CA ASN A 108 -10.03 0.49 -7.74
C ASN A 108 -9.24 0.27 -6.45
N PHE A 109 -8.35 -0.71 -6.42
CA PHE A 109 -7.44 -0.93 -5.29
C PHE A 109 -6.30 0.08 -5.28
N SER A 110 -5.69 0.30 -4.11
CA SER A 110 -4.53 1.18 -3.96
C SER A 110 -3.24 0.64 -4.61
N GLY A 111 -3.28 -0.56 -5.18
CA GLY A 111 -2.17 -1.18 -5.89
C GLY A 111 -2.13 -2.71 -5.74
N ALA A 112 -1.22 -3.34 -6.48
CA ALA A 112 -1.05 -4.79 -6.56
C ALA A 112 -0.78 -5.50 -5.21
N SER A 113 -0.27 -4.78 -4.20
CA SER A 113 -0.04 -5.33 -2.86
C SER A 113 -1.34 -5.77 -2.17
N VAL A 114 -2.46 -5.12 -2.48
CA VAL A 114 -3.78 -5.49 -1.94
C VAL A 114 -4.22 -6.86 -2.45
N ILE A 115 -4.02 -7.12 -3.74
CA ILE A 115 -4.34 -8.42 -4.38
C ILE A 115 -3.52 -9.54 -3.74
N ARG A 116 -2.20 -9.35 -3.61
CA ARG A 116 -1.32 -10.35 -2.96
C ARG A 116 -1.74 -10.63 -1.53
N LYS A 117 -2.14 -9.59 -0.78
CA LYS A 117 -2.65 -9.75 0.57
C LYS A 117 -3.94 -10.56 0.60
N TYR A 118 -4.85 -10.38 -0.34
CA TYR A 118 -6.07 -11.20 -0.40
C TYR A 118 -5.75 -12.67 -0.64
N GLN A 119 -4.90 -12.96 -1.63
CA GLN A 119 -4.48 -14.34 -1.93
C GLN A 119 -3.82 -15.00 -0.72
N GLN A 120 -2.96 -14.28 0.01
CA GLN A 120 -2.28 -14.82 1.20
C GLN A 120 -3.21 -15.00 2.41
N ALA A 121 -4.03 -13.99 2.71
CA ALA A 121 -4.85 -13.97 3.93
C ALA A 121 -6.17 -14.75 3.80
N ASN A 122 -6.65 -14.92 2.57
CA ASN A 122 -7.91 -15.61 2.26
C ASN A 122 -7.75 -16.48 1.01
N PRO A 123 -7.05 -17.64 1.10
CA PRO A 123 -6.92 -18.56 -0.03
C PRO A 123 -8.29 -18.93 -0.61
N GLY A 124 -8.43 -18.86 -1.93
CA GLY A 124 -9.68 -19.13 -2.66
C GLY A 124 -10.73 -18.02 -2.62
N TYR A 125 -10.45 -16.87 -1.98
CA TYR A 125 -11.36 -15.72 -2.00
C TYR A 125 -11.14 -14.80 -3.21
N PHE A 126 -9.87 -14.51 -3.53
CA PHE A 126 -9.48 -13.78 -4.73
C PHE A 126 -9.05 -14.80 -5.80
N PRO A 127 -9.31 -14.56 -7.10
CA PRO A 127 -8.93 -15.49 -8.14
C PRO A 127 -7.41 -15.76 -8.17
N ASP A 128 -7.04 -16.97 -8.56
CA ASP A 128 -5.65 -17.33 -8.78
C ASP A 128 -5.13 -16.71 -10.08
N SER A 129 -3.82 -16.49 -10.17
CA SER A 129 -3.21 -15.99 -11.38
C SER A 129 -3.23 -17.05 -12.48
N VAL A 130 -3.61 -16.67 -13.70
CA VAL A 130 -3.63 -17.55 -14.88
C VAL A 130 -2.25 -17.67 -15.56
N GLY A 131 -1.25 -16.95 -15.05
CA GLY A 131 0.12 -16.95 -15.56
C GLY A 131 0.87 -15.69 -15.15
N GLU A 132 1.89 -15.35 -15.94
CA GLU A 132 2.67 -14.13 -15.77
C GLU A 132 2.74 -13.34 -17.08
N VAL A 133 2.74 -12.02 -16.98
CA VAL A 133 2.93 -11.08 -18.09
C VAL A 133 4.04 -10.10 -17.75
N GLU A 134 4.67 -9.53 -18.77
CA GLU A 134 5.72 -8.53 -18.56
C GLU A 134 5.15 -7.24 -17.97
N GLY A 135 5.65 -6.85 -16.80
CA GLY A 135 5.24 -5.64 -16.11
C GLY A 135 5.97 -4.38 -16.60
N PRO A 136 5.59 -3.18 -16.10
CA PRO A 136 6.19 -1.91 -16.53
C PRO A 136 7.70 -1.77 -16.27
N THR A 137 8.25 -2.65 -15.43
CA THR A 137 9.69 -2.71 -15.10
C THR A 137 10.44 -3.79 -15.86
N GLY A 138 9.81 -4.46 -16.84
CA GLY A 138 10.35 -5.61 -17.56
C GLY A 138 10.39 -6.91 -16.75
N ARG A 139 9.83 -6.90 -15.53
CA ARG A 139 9.72 -8.10 -14.69
C ARG A 139 8.42 -8.82 -14.99
N MET A 140 8.47 -10.14 -15.06
CA MET A 140 7.27 -10.97 -15.08
C MET A 140 6.48 -10.77 -13.79
N ILE A 141 5.20 -10.45 -13.93
CA ILE A 141 4.26 -10.23 -12.85
C ILE A 141 2.99 -11.04 -13.10
N GLN A 142 2.29 -11.39 -12.01
CA GLN A 142 1.06 -12.17 -12.09
C GLN A 142 0.05 -11.56 -13.07
N ALA A 143 -0.64 -12.44 -13.77
CA ALA A 143 -1.67 -12.13 -14.74
C ALA A 143 -3.00 -12.76 -14.34
N PHE A 144 -4.10 -12.09 -14.65
CA PHE A 144 -5.46 -12.48 -14.29
C PHE A 144 -6.36 -12.39 -15.50
N ARG A 145 -7.28 -13.35 -15.62
CA ARG A 145 -8.35 -13.29 -16.61
C ARG A 145 -9.39 -12.26 -16.16
N VAL A 146 -9.84 -11.41 -17.07
CA VAL A 146 -10.83 -10.36 -16.78
C VAL A 146 -12.13 -10.94 -16.27
N GLY A 147 -12.61 -12.06 -16.83
CA GLY A 147 -13.82 -12.74 -16.39
C GLY A 147 -13.78 -13.13 -14.91
N ASP A 148 -12.62 -13.58 -14.41
CA ASP A 148 -12.44 -13.93 -12.99
C ASP A 148 -12.49 -12.68 -12.10
N LEU A 149 -11.99 -11.54 -12.57
CA LEU A 149 -12.05 -10.27 -11.87
C LEU A 149 -13.48 -9.71 -11.82
N GLN A 150 -14.25 -9.83 -12.91
CA GLN A 150 -15.67 -9.48 -12.95
C GLN A 150 -16.50 -10.37 -12.01
N ASP A 151 -16.23 -11.68 -12.01
CA ASP A 151 -16.84 -12.64 -11.10
C ASP A 151 -16.53 -12.32 -9.64
N PHE A 152 -15.27 -11.98 -9.36
CA PHE A 152 -14.84 -11.53 -8.05
C PHE A 152 -15.59 -10.26 -7.65
N ASP A 153 -15.64 -9.24 -8.51
CA ASP A 153 -16.29 -7.96 -8.21
C ASP A 153 -17.79 -8.13 -7.91
N ARG A 154 -18.50 -8.96 -8.68
CA ARG A 154 -19.91 -9.33 -8.42
C ARG A 154 -20.12 -10.00 -7.06
N LYS A 155 -19.15 -10.76 -6.57
CA LYS A 155 -19.22 -11.48 -5.29
C LYS A 155 -18.79 -10.62 -4.09
N ARG A 156 -18.29 -9.39 -4.28
CA ARG A 156 -17.80 -8.53 -3.20
C ARG A 156 -18.93 -8.03 -2.31
N THR A 157 -19.23 -8.80 -1.27
CA THR A 157 -20.02 -8.35 -0.12
C THR A 157 -19.05 -7.72 0.89
N GLY A 158 -19.28 -6.49 1.35
CA GLY A 158 -18.33 -5.65 2.10
C GLY A 158 -17.69 -6.20 3.39
N ASP A 159 -17.88 -7.47 3.74
CA ASP A 159 -17.37 -8.14 4.95
C ASP A 159 -15.90 -8.56 4.89
N ARG A 160 -15.30 -8.62 3.70
CA ARG A 160 -13.87 -8.96 3.50
C ARG A 160 -13.12 -7.98 2.63
N LEU A 161 -13.68 -6.79 2.42
CA LEU A 161 -12.97 -5.77 1.69
C LEU A 161 -11.99 -5.10 2.64
N GLY A 162 -10.70 -5.24 2.33
CA GLY A 162 -9.69 -4.33 2.84
C GLY A 162 -10.27 -2.92 2.76
N LYS A 163 -10.35 -2.26 3.92
CA LYS A 163 -10.72 -0.85 4.01
C LYS A 163 -10.09 -0.14 2.82
N ALA A 164 -10.87 0.65 2.09
CA ALA A 164 -10.34 1.55 1.08
C ALA A 164 -9.05 2.15 1.65
N GLY A 165 -7.91 1.79 1.04
CA GLY A 165 -6.63 2.26 1.51
C GLY A 165 -6.76 3.76 1.61
N ARG A 166 -6.49 4.32 2.78
CA ARG A 166 -6.47 5.76 2.95
C ARG A 166 -5.47 6.26 1.92
N ARG A 167 -5.93 7.02 0.91
CA ARG A 167 -4.98 7.75 0.05
C ARG A 167 -4.07 8.53 1.00
N PRO A 168 -2.73 8.44 0.89
CA PRO A 168 -1.85 9.33 1.62
C PRO A 168 -2.06 10.72 1.04
N GLY A 169 -3.07 11.40 1.55
CA GLY A 169 -3.32 12.82 1.38
C GLY A 169 -3.08 13.52 2.72
N PRO A 170 -2.68 14.80 2.71
CA PRO A 170 -2.44 15.55 3.94
C PRO A 170 -3.71 15.57 4.77
N GLN A 171 -3.61 15.23 6.05
CA GLN A 171 -4.71 15.44 7.00
C GLN A 171 -4.50 16.73 7.75
N PRO A 172 -5.45 17.67 7.70
CA PRO A 172 -5.47 18.78 8.62
C PRO A 172 -5.75 18.25 10.03
N GLY A 173 -4.80 18.45 10.96
CA GLY A 173 -5.03 18.26 12.40
C GLY A 173 -4.61 16.94 13.04
N ALA A 174 -3.76 16.12 12.39
CA ALA A 174 -3.15 14.99 13.09
C ALA A 174 -2.17 15.50 14.18
N ALA A 175 -2.34 15.02 15.42
CA ALA A 175 -1.44 15.31 16.52
C ALA A 175 0.01 15.03 16.11
N VAL A 176 0.91 16.01 16.35
CA VAL A 176 2.31 16.04 15.94
C VAL A 176 2.98 14.72 16.33
N GLY A 177 3.07 13.82 15.35
CA GLY A 177 3.90 12.63 15.45
C GLY A 177 5.35 13.06 15.58
N ARG A 178 6.18 12.17 16.13
CA ARG A 178 7.63 12.34 16.21
C ARG A 178 8.13 12.84 14.83
N PRO A 179 8.87 13.97 14.77
CA PRO A 179 9.30 14.54 13.50
C PRO A 179 10.08 13.49 12.71
N SER A 180 9.85 13.46 11.40
CA SER A 180 10.58 12.59 10.51
C SER A 180 12.08 12.89 10.58
N ALA A 181 12.93 11.92 10.25
CA ALA A 181 14.38 12.11 10.30
C ALA A 181 14.88 13.24 9.38
N LEU A 182 14.10 13.69 8.38
CA LEU A 182 14.39 14.90 7.61
C LEU A 182 13.92 16.17 8.33
N GLU A 183 12.76 16.14 8.99
CA GLU A 183 12.27 17.27 9.80
C GLU A 183 13.18 17.55 10.99
N GLU A 184 13.71 16.53 11.65
CA GLU A 184 14.64 16.70 12.76
C GLU A 184 15.94 17.39 12.32
N VAL A 185 16.45 17.04 11.14
CA VAL A 185 17.76 17.52 10.69
C VAL A 185 17.66 18.84 9.92
N LEU A 186 16.57 19.06 9.20
CA LEU A 186 16.29 20.33 8.51
C LEU A 186 15.51 21.32 9.38
N ALA A 187 15.29 21.03 10.67
CA ALA A 187 14.53 21.89 11.58
C ALA A 187 15.09 23.33 11.62
N ALA A 188 16.41 23.49 11.62
CA ALA A 188 17.06 24.80 11.66
C ALA A 188 16.82 25.60 10.36
N GLU A 189 16.91 24.95 9.21
CA GLU A 189 16.67 25.55 7.89
C GLU A 189 15.17 25.89 7.70
N LEU A 190 14.28 25.02 8.18
CA LEU A 190 12.84 25.28 8.20
C LEU A 190 12.48 26.46 9.10
N SER A 191 13.14 26.57 10.26
CA SER A 191 12.95 27.68 11.21
C SER A 191 13.50 29.00 10.65
N ALA A 192 14.62 28.96 9.93
CA ALA A 192 15.22 30.13 9.30
C ALA A 192 14.41 30.68 8.11
N ARG A 193 13.55 29.84 7.49
CA ARG A 193 12.68 30.21 6.36
C ARG A 193 11.21 30.45 6.77
N ALA A 194 10.94 30.54 8.07
CA ALA A 194 9.59 30.67 8.63
C ALA A 194 8.86 31.99 8.28
N ASP A 195 9.52 32.94 7.64
CA ASP A 195 8.93 34.21 7.18
C ASP A 195 8.20 34.10 5.82
N GLY A 196 8.16 32.90 5.20
CA GLY A 196 7.48 32.60 3.93
C GLY A 196 6.45 31.45 4.00
N GLU A 197 5.97 30.96 2.84
CA GLU A 197 5.10 29.77 2.81
C GLU A 197 5.78 28.58 3.53
N PRO A 198 5.07 27.88 4.43
CA PRO A 198 5.67 26.80 5.21
C PRO A 198 6.00 25.61 4.29
N LEU A 199 7.27 25.50 3.91
CA LEU A 199 7.79 24.32 3.22
C LEU A 199 7.83 23.14 4.17
N THR A 200 7.45 21.96 3.68
CA THR A 200 7.73 20.71 4.38
C THR A 200 9.21 20.34 4.26
N ALA A 201 9.74 19.53 5.18
CA ALA A 201 11.13 19.06 5.10
C ALA A 201 11.44 18.31 3.79
N THR A 202 10.44 17.64 3.21
CA THR A 202 10.59 16.96 1.91
C THR A 202 10.71 17.96 0.77
N GLN A 203 9.89 19.01 0.75
CA GLN A 203 9.97 20.07 -0.27
C GLN A 203 11.29 20.86 -0.16
N LEU A 204 11.76 21.09 1.07
CA LEU A 204 13.05 21.74 1.28
C LEU A 204 14.22 20.85 0.82
N ALA A 205 14.16 19.55 1.08
CA ALA A 205 15.13 18.59 0.56
C ALA A 205 15.09 18.51 -0.98
N GLU A 206 13.91 18.59 -1.59
CA GLU A 206 13.74 18.68 -3.05
C GLU A 206 14.36 19.95 -3.63
N GLN A 207 14.21 21.10 -2.96
CA GLN A 207 14.87 22.35 -3.36
C GLN A 207 16.39 22.25 -3.32
N PHE A 208 16.96 21.74 -2.21
CA PHE A 208 18.42 21.57 -2.13
C PHE A 208 18.94 20.58 -3.19
N ALA A 209 18.19 19.53 -3.48
CA ALA A 209 18.54 18.62 -4.57
C ALA A 209 18.48 19.31 -5.94
N ALA A 210 17.46 20.12 -6.20
CA ALA A 210 17.31 20.87 -7.46
C ALA A 210 18.43 21.91 -7.62
N GLU A 211 18.69 22.74 -6.61
CA GLU A 211 19.79 23.72 -6.61
C GLU A 211 21.15 23.06 -6.89
N ARG A 212 21.37 21.87 -6.31
CA ARG A 212 22.62 21.14 -6.50
C ARG A 212 22.74 20.57 -7.91
N ILE A 213 21.64 20.06 -8.48
CA ILE A 213 21.56 19.60 -9.87
C ILE A 213 21.78 20.76 -10.84
N GLU A 214 21.22 21.94 -10.57
CA GLU A 214 21.40 23.13 -11.41
C GLU A 214 22.83 23.63 -11.40
N ARG A 215 23.48 23.63 -10.23
CA ARG A 215 24.84 24.16 -10.07
C ARG A 215 25.91 23.22 -10.60
N ASP A 216 25.83 21.94 -10.24
CA ASP A 216 26.92 20.97 -10.45
C ASP A 216 26.55 19.86 -11.46
N GLY A 217 25.30 19.84 -11.93
CA GLY A 217 24.76 18.74 -12.72
C GLY A 217 24.39 17.53 -11.85
N TYR A 218 23.58 16.62 -12.41
CA TYR A 218 23.29 15.36 -11.75
C TYR A 218 24.47 14.38 -11.87
N HIS A 219 24.86 13.78 -10.74
CA HIS A 219 25.77 12.64 -10.73
C HIS A 219 25.32 11.53 -9.76
N PRO A 220 25.73 10.27 -10.01
CA PRO A 220 25.62 9.20 -9.03
C PRO A 220 26.33 9.59 -7.73
N GLY A 221 25.69 9.35 -6.59
CA GLY A 221 26.23 9.75 -5.28
C GLY A 221 25.66 11.06 -4.73
N LEU A 222 25.00 11.88 -5.55
CA LEU A 222 24.42 13.16 -5.09
C LEU A 222 23.52 13.02 -3.85
N ALA A 223 22.68 11.99 -3.79
CA ALA A 223 21.84 11.74 -2.62
C ALA A 223 22.65 11.37 -1.36
N ALA A 224 23.79 10.69 -1.51
CA ALA A 224 24.69 10.38 -0.40
C ALA A 224 25.44 11.63 0.06
N GLU A 225 25.87 12.49 -0.86
CA GLU A 225 26.49 13.77 -0.52
C GLU A 225 25.53 14.70 0.21
N LEU A 226 24.29 14.84 -0.27
CA LEU A 226 23.26 15.62 0.41
C LEU A 226 22.95 15.04 1.79
N SER A 227 22.92 13.71 1.91
CA SER A 227 22.77 13.02 3.20
C SER A 227 23.93 13.25 4.16
N VAL A 228 25.16 13.40 3.67
CA VAL A 228 26.33 13.74 4.50
C VAL A 228 26.33 15.22 4.87
N GLN A 229 26.00 16.10 3.92
CA GLN A 229 26.04 17.55 4.08
C GLN A 229 24.93 18.05 5.01
N TYR A 230 23.71 17.56 4.82
CA TYR A 230 22.51 18.01 5.51
C TYR A 230 21.95 16.93 6.45
N GLY A 231 22.67 15.83 6.68
CA GLY A 231 22.25 14.72 7.54
C GLY A 231 20.99 13.99 7.08
N GLY A 232 20.43 13.14 7.95
CA GLY A 232 19.26 12.30 7.64
C GLY A 232 19.59 11.06 6.78
N PRO A 233 18.61 10.18 6.53
CA PRO A 233 18.84 8.92 5.83
C PRO A 233 19.00 9.13 4.32
N GLN A 234 20.03 8.54 3.72
CA GLN A 234 20.29 8.59 2.26
C GLN A 234 19.07 8.26 1.41
N ARG A 235 18.22 7.31 1.83
CA ARG A 235 17.00 6.94 1.10
C ARG A 235 16.00 8.09 0.94
N ALA A 236 15.94 9.00 1.91
CA ALA A 236 15.05 10.16 1.82
C ALA A 236 15.60 11.19 0.83
N TRP A 237 16.93 11.35 0.77
CA TRP A 237 17.59 12.16 -0.25
C TRP A 237 17.52 11.54 -1.65
N GLU A 238 17.53 10.21 -1.77
CA GLU A 238 17.29 9.53 -3.06
C GLU A 238 15.89 9.84 -3.61
N TYR A 239 14.89 9.94 -2.72
CA TYR A 239 13.54 10.37 -3.09
C TYR A 239 13.52 11.82 -3.57
N ALA A 240 14.13 12.73 -2.82
CA ALA A 240 14.20 14.16 -3.14
C ALA A 240 14.94 14.43 -4.47
N VAL A 241 16.10 13.79 -4.69
CA VAL A 241 16.86 13.87 -5.95
C VAL A 241 16.05 13.35 -7.12
N ARG A 242 15.34 12.22 -6.96
CA ARG A 242 14.47 11.71 -8.02
C ARG A 242 13.34 12.67 -8.35
N LYS A 243 12.72 13.27 -7.33
CA LYS A 243 11.66 14.28 -7.51
C LYS A 243 12.18 15.54 -8.18
N ALA A 244 13.38 16.01 -7.83
CA ALA A 244 14.02 17.12 -8.52
C ALA A 244 14.27 16.79 -10.00
N LEU A 245 14.76 15.58 -10.32
CA LEU A 245 14.98 15.15 -11.71
C LEU A 245 13.70 15.05 -12.55
N GLU A 246 12.54 14.73 -11.94
CA GLU A 246 11.25 14.76 -12.65
C GLU A 246 10.90 16.16 -13.17
N HIS A 247 11.38 17.21 -12.49
CA HIS A 247 11.16 18.61 -12.88
C HIS A 247 12.29 19.17 -13.77
N HIS A 248 13.44 18.48 -13.84
CA HIS A 248 14.58 18.85 -14.70
C HIS A 248 14.99 17.68 -15.62
N PRO A 249 14.13 17.26 -16.57
CA PRO A 249 14.37 16.06 -17.38
C PRO A 249 15.60 16.16 -18.30
N ALA A 250 16.05 17.37 -18.64
CA ALA A 250 17.27 17.61 -19.42
C ALA A 250 18.57 17.25 -18.68
N ALA A 251 18.54 17.14 -17.35
CA ALA A 251 19.70 16.81 -16.52
C ALA A 251 19.81 15.31 -16.20
N ALA A 252 18.79 14.50 -16.54
CA ALA A 252 18.79 13.06 -16.27
C ALA A 252 19.49 12.30 -17.41
N PRO A 253 20.53 11.48 -17.12
CA PRO A 253 21.13 10.63 -18.15
C PRO A 253 20.13 9.58 -18.62
N ASN A 254 20.14 9.28 -19.93
CA ASN A 254 19.34 8.19 -20.48
C ASN A 254 19.68 6.87 -19.76
N ARG A 255 18.66 6.06 -19.46
CA ARG A 255 18.82 4.81 -18.68
C ARG A 255 19.88 3.86 -19.26
N SER A 256 20.04 3.84 -20.59
CA SER A 256 21.09 3.09 -21.27
C SER A 256 22.48 3.65 -20.96
N GLU A 257 22.68 4.96 -21.17
CA GLU A 257 23.95 5.62 -20.90
C GLU A 257 24.39 5.53 -19.44
N ALA A 258 23.44 5.54 -18.50
CA ALA A 258 23.73 5.37 -17.08
C ALA A 258 24.10 3.92 -16.72
N ALA A 259 23.61 2.93 -17.46
CA ALA A 259 24.01 1.53 -17.31
C ALA A 259 25.40 1.31 -17.94
N ASP A 260 25.62 1.85 -19.14
CA ASP A 260 26.88 1.74 -19.89
C ASP A 260 28.04 2.42 -19.14
N ARG A 261 27.81 3.59 -18.55
CA ARG A 261 28.79 4.27 -17.70
C ARG A 261 29.16 3.48 -16.45
N ARG A 262 28.18 2.85 -15.77
CA ARG A 262 28.46 1.99 -14.60
C ARG A 262 29.23 0.73 -14.99
N ALA A 263 28.92 0.15 -16.15
CA ALA A 263 29.67 -0.99 -16.68
C ALA A 263 31.13 -0.59 -16.99
N ALA A 264 31.37 0.59 -17.55
CA ALA A 264 32.72 1.11 -17.79
C ALA A 264 33.52 1.34 -16.48
N ILE A 265 32.88 1.93 -15.46
CA ILE A 265 33.48 2.12 -14.12
C ILE A 265 33.82 0.77 -13.49
N ALA A 266 32.89 -0.19 -13.55
CA ALA A 266 33.12 -1.53 -13.03
C ALA A 266 34.26 -2.25 -13.76
N LEU A 267 34.38 -2.09 -15.08
CA LEU A 267 35.46 -2.66 -15.88
C LEU A 267 36.83 -2.07 -15.53
N ALA A 268 36.91 -0.74 -15.33
CA ALA A 268 38.12 -0.07 -14.87
C ALA A 268 38.53 -0.56 -13.47
N ALA A 269 37.59 -0.62 -12.53
CA ALA A 269 37.84 -1.10 -11.17
C ALA A 269 38.29 -2.58 -11.13
N MET A 270 37.72 -3.42 -12.01
CA MET A 270 38.16 -4.81 -12.17
C MET A 270 39.59 -4.91 -12.73
N SER A 271 39.96 -4.01 -13.64
CA SER A 271 41.31 -3.96 -14.23
C SER A 271 42.37 -3.51 -13.21
N GLU A 272 42.01 -2.60 -12.30
CA GLU A 272 42.91 -2.07 -11.28
C GLU A 272 43.03 -2.95 -10.03
N ARG A 273 41.90 -3.47 -9.53
CA ARG A 273 41.81 -4.14 -8.23
C ARG A 273 41.59 -5.65 -8.33
N GLY A 274 41.37 -6.16 -9.54
CA GLY A 274 40.96 -7.55 -9.80
C GLY A 274 39.47 -7.79 -9.54
N ASP A 275 38.98 -8.96 -9.96
CA ASP A 275 37.60 -9.39 -9.69
C ASP A 275 37.47 -9.93 -8.25
N VAL A 276 37.50 -9.01 -7.29
CA VAL A 276 37.47 -9.35 -5.86
C VAL A 276 36.05 -9.48 -5.33
N ARG A 277 35.88 -10.41 -4.37
CA ARG A 277 34.60 -10.62 -3.68
C ARG A 277 34.25 -9.38 -2.85
N GLY A 278 33.21 -8.65 -3.23
CA GLY A 278 32.77 -7.43 -2.56
C GLY A 278 32.83 -6.16 -3.42
N LEU A 279 33.42 -6.24 -4.62
CA LEU A 279 33.59 -5.09 -5.52
C LEU A 279 32.31 -4.29 -5.76
N ALA A 280 31.17 -4.95 -5.94
CA ALA A 280 29.89 -4.26 -6.12
C ALA A 280 29.41 -3.48 -4.88
N ALA A 281 29.74 -3.95 -3.68
CA ALA A 281 29.41 -3.24 -2.44
C ALA A 281 30.33 -2.04 -2.23
N ASP A 282 31.60 -2.15 -2.63
CA ASP A 282 32.55 -1.04 -2.57
C ASP A 282 32.23 0.03 -3.61
N LEU A 283 31.89 -0.36 -4.85
CA LEU A 283 31.41 0.58 -5.87
C LEU A 283 30.09 1.26 -5.48
N ALA A 284 29.19 0.54 -4.80
CA ALA A 284 27.98 1.14 -4.25
C ALA A 284 28.28 2.19 -3.17
N ARG A 285 29.35 1.99 -2.39
CA ARG A 285 29.81 2.94 -1.37
C ARG A 285 30.54 4.14 -1.98
N GLU A 286 31.37 3.89 -2.99
CA GLU A 286 32.22 4.90 -3.65
C GLU A 286 31.43 5.80 -4.62
N HIS A 287 30.48 5.24 -5.36
CA HIS A 287 29.77 5.93 -6.44
C HIS A 287 28.25 6.04 -6.22
N GLY A 288 27.76 5.58 -5.06
CA GLY A 288 26.35 5.63 -4.68
C GLY A 288 25.45 4.68 -5.48
N GLY A 289 24.21 4.52 -5.02
CA GLY A 289 23.24 3.57 -5.58
C GLY A 289 23.24 2.22 -4.87
N SER A 290 22.32 1.33 -5.25
CA SER A 290 22.17 0.04 -4.56
C SER A 290 23.23 -0.98 -5.00
N ARG A 291 23.60 -1.86 -4.07
CA ARG A 291 24.48 -3.00 -4.34
C ARG A 291 24.00 -3.81 -5.56
N ASP A 292 22.70 -4.04 -5.69
CA ASP A 292 22.12 -4.79 -6.81
C ASP A 292 22.35 -4.13 -8.18
N VAL A 293 22.43 -2.78 -8.23
CA VAL A 293 22.73 -2.04 -9.47
C VAL A 293 24.19 -2.25 -9.84
N TRP A 294 25.10 -2.20 -8.86
CA TRP A 294 26.52 -2.43 -9.07
C TRP A 294 26.85 -3.90 -9.34
N GLU A 295 26.11 -4.86 -8.78
CA GLU A 295 26.25 -6.27 -9.13
C GLU A 295 25.92 -6.53 -10.61
N ARG A 296 24.91 -5.84 -11.15
CA ARG A 296 24.60 -5.89 -12.59
C ARG A 296 25.67 -5.21 -13.43
N ALA A 297 26.21 -4.08 -12.99
CA ALA A 297 27.30 -3.39 -13.69
C ALA A 297 28.58 -4.23 -13.74
N VAL A 298 28.96 -4.86 -12.63
CA VAL A 298 30.09 -5.81 -12.56
C VAL A 298 29.84 -7.03 -13.43
N LYS A 299 28.62 -7.57 -13.44
CA LYS A 299 28.25 -8.68 -14.35
C LYS A 299 28.36 -8.27 -15.83
N ALA A 300 27.91 -7.07 -16.18
CA ALA A 300 28.06 -6.54 -17.54
C ALA A 300 29.54 -6.35 -17.90
N ALA A 301 30.35 -5.82 -16.99
CA ALA A 301 31.79 -5.67 -17.17
C ALA A 301 32.50 -7.02 -17.39
N ARG A 302 32.15 -8.08 -16.64
CA ARG A 302 32.66 -9.44 -16.86
C ARG A 302 32.35 -9.96 -18.27
N ASN A 303 31.12 -9.73 -18.74
CA ASN A 303 30.73 -10.15 -20.08
C ASN A 303 31.52 -9.40 -21.18
N LEU A 304 31.93 -8.15 -20.90
CA LEU A 304 32.75 -7.34 -21.82
C LEU A 304 34.24 -7.69 -21.76
N ALA A 305 34.76 -8.11 -20.62
CA ALA A 305 36.16 -8.51 -20.44
C ALA A 305 36.52 -9.86 -21.07
N GLY A 306 35.52 -10.67 -21.45
CA GLY A 306 35.71 -12.04 -21.95
C GLY A 306 36.17 -13.02 -20.87
N PRO A 307 36.21 -14.34 -21.16
CA PRO A 307 36.66 -15.33 -20.19
C PRO A 307 38.17 -15.18 -19.97
N THR A 308 38.56 -14.70 -18.79
CA THR A 308 39.93 -14.86 -18.27
C THR A 308 40.21 -16.34 -18.05
N VAL A 309 41.20 -16.87 -18.79
CA VAL A 309 41.82 -18.19 -18.60
C VAL A 309 42.58 -18.24 -17.29
#